data_AF-A0A061IL29-F1
#
_entry.id   AF-A0A061IL29-F1
#
_cell.length_a   1.000
_cell.length_b   1.000
_cell.length_c   1.000
_cell.angle_alpha   90.00
_cell.angle_beta   90.00
_cell.angle_gamma   90.00
#
_symmetry.space_group_name_H-M   'P 1'
#
loop_
_entity.id
_entity.type
_entity.pdbx_description
1 polymer ?
#
loop_
_entity_poly.entity_id
_entity_poly.type
_entity_poly.pdbx_seq_one_letter_code
_entity_poly.pdbx_strand_id
1 'polypeptide(L)' 'MTRPQMTAPICLVENHKEQLSVNQKAIEILNEISQPVVVVAIVGLYRTGKSYLMNRLAGQNQGFPLGSTVQSETKSI' A
#
# COMPACT_ATOMS: atom_id res chain seq x y z
N MET A 1 23.50 2.27 8.03
CA MET A 1 22.06 1.97 8.24
C MET A 1 21.41 1.94 6.87
N THR A 2 20.98 0.76 6.43
CA THR A 2 20.41 0.51 5.10
C THR A 2 18.93 0.84 5.10
N ARG A 3 18.48 1.66 4.13
CA ARG A 3 17.04 1.85 3.88
C ARG A 3 16.50 0.52 3.37
N PRO A 4 15.43 -0.07 3.97
CA PRO A 4 14.79 -1.23 3.38
C PRO A 4 14.28 -0.86 1.99
N GLN A 5 14.82 -1.52 0.95
CA GLN A 5 14.34 -1.34 -0.41
C GLN A 5 13.08 -2.19 -0.61
N MET A 6 11.92 -1.54 -0.53
CA MET A 6 10.66 -2.16 -0.93
C MET A 6 10.50 -2.05 -2.45
N THR A 7 10.53 -3.19 -3.14
CA THR A 7 10.40 -3.25 -4.61
C THR A 7 8.95 -3.34 -5.08
N ALA A 8 8.02 -3.63 -4.17
CA ALA A 8 6.59 -3.71 -4.44
C ALA A 8 5.78 -3.29 -3.19
N PRO A 9 4.52 -2.84 -3.35
CA PRO A 9 3.63 -2.58 -2.24
C PRO A 9 3.36 -3.84 -1.41
N ILE A 10 3.20 -3.66 -0.10
CA ILE A 10 2.85 -4.72 0.85
C ILE A 10 1.55 -4.30 1.55
N CYS A 11 0.57 -5.19 1.58
CA CYS A 11 -0.67 -4.99 2.32
C CYS A 11 -0.38 -4.95 3.82
N LEU A 12 -0.76 -3.88 4.50
CA LEU A 12 -0.63 -3.70 5.95
C LEU A 12 -1.85 -4.24 6.68
N VAL A 13 -3.06 -3.91 6.21
CA VAL A 13 -4.33 -4.38 6.79
C VAL A 13 -5.11 -5.16 5.76
N GLU A 14 -5.24 -6.45 5.99
CA GLU A 14 -6.04 -7.35 5.17
C GLU A 14 -7.51 -7.27 5.58
N ASN A 15 -8.42 -7.29 4.59
CA ASN A 15 -9.84 -7.45 4.80
C ASN A 15 -10.28 -8.79 4.22
N HIS A 16 -10.58 -9.74 5.11
CA HIS A 16 -11.15 -11.02 4.75
C HIS A 16 -12.59 -11.11 5.25
N LYS A 17 -13.56 -10.95 4.33
CA LYS A 17 -15.00 -11.00 4.65
C LYS A 17 -15.38 -10.09 5.83
N GLU A 18 -14.98 -8.82 5.76
CA GLU A 18 -15.24 -7.79 6.79
C GLU A 18 -14.45 -7.98 8.09
N GLN A 19 -13.68 -9.05 8.21
CA GLN A 19 -12.72 -9.21 9.29
C GLN A 19 -11.39 -8.57 8.89
N LEU A 20 -10.94 -7.64 9.72
CA LEU A 20 -9.65 -6.98 9.55
C LEU A 20 -8.56 -7.73 10.30
N SER A 21 -7.43 -7.95 9.63
CA SER A 21 -6.22 -8.51 10.24
C SER A 21 -5.00 -7.72 9.79
N VAL A 22 -4.00 -7.62 10.67
CA VAL A 22 -2.74 -6.95 10.37
C VAL A 22 -1.78 -7.95 9.75
N ASN A 23 -1.10 -7.56 8.67
CA ASN A 23 -0.06 -8.37 8.06
C ASN A 23 1.23 -8.26 8.88
N GLN A 24 1.61 -9.34 9.55
CA GLN A 24 2.79 -9.36 10.41
C GLN A 24 4.10 -9.04 9.66
N LYS A 25 4.20 -9.42 8.38
CA LYS A 25 5.35 -9.09 7.54
C LYS A 25 5.49 -7.59 7.30
N ALA A 26 4.37 -6.87 7.17
CA ALA A 26 4.39 -5.41 7.04
C ALA A 26 4.88 -4.76 8.34
N ILE A 27 4.48 -5.28 9.49
CA ILE A 27 4.93 -4.81 10.81
C ILE A 27 6.42 -5.04 11.01
N GLU A 28 6.95 -6.20 10.63
CA GLU A 28 8.38 -6.50 10.68
C GLU A 28 9.20 -5.46 9.90
N ILE A 29 8.79 -5.15 8.66
CA ILE A 29 9.46 -4.13 7.83
C ILE A 29 9.37 -2.75 8.47
N LEU A 30 8.21 -2.37 9.03
CA LEU A 30 8.05 -1.07 9.71
C LEU A 30 8.96 -0.96 10.93
N ASN A 31 9.15 -2.04 11.68
CA ASN A 31 10.03 -2.09 12.85
C ASN A 31 11.52 -1.93 12.48
N GLU A 32 11.92 -2.25 11.25
CA GLU A 32 13.28 -2.04 10.76
C GLU A 32 13.57 -0.56 10.41
N ILE A 33 12.53 0.26 10.23
CA ILE A 33 12.68 1.68 9.86
C ILE A 33 12.88 2.53 11.12
N SER A 34 14.13 2.93 11.36
CA SER A 34 14.51 3.80 12.49
C SER A 34 14.51 5.30 12.15
N GLN A 35 14.37 5.66 10.88
CA GLN A 35 14.33 7.06 10.47
C GLN A 35 12.93 7.65 10.63
N PRO A 36 12.78 8.96 10.87
CA PRO A 36 11.48 9.62 10.80
C PRO A 36 10.80 9.37 9.45
N VAL A 37 9.52 9.02 9.50
CA VAL A 37 8.71 8.72 8.30
C VAL A 37 7.65 9.79 8.08
N VAL A 38 7.33 10.04 6.81
CA VAL A 38 6.15 10.81 6.41
C VAL A 38 5.13 9.82 5.87
N VAL A 39 3.94 9.79 6.47
CA VAL A 39 2.86 8.90 6.07
C VAL A 39 1.88 9.65 5.18
N VAL A 40 1.62 9.12 3.99
CA VAL A 40 0.61 9.65 3.06
C VAL A 40 -0.44 8.57 2.83
N ALA A 41 -1.71 8.91 3.06
CA ALA A 41 -2.85 8.02 2.82
C ALA A 41 -3.81 8.67 1.83
N ILE A 42 -4.37 7.86 0.92
CA ILE A 42 -5.37 8.30 -0.07
C ILE A 42 -6.61 7.43 0.07
N VAL A 43 -7.75 8.07 0.35
CA VAL A 43 -9.06 7.42 0.46
C VAL A 43 -10.04 8.03 -0.54
N GLY A 44 -11.05 7.27 -0.94
CA GLY A 44 -12.07 7.73 -1.88
C GLY A 44 -12.73 6.59 -2.64
N LEU A 45 -13.82 6.92 -3.34
CA LEU A 45 -14.65 5.95 -4.08
C LEU A 45 -13.81 5.06 -5.00
N TYR A 46 -14.27 3.83 -5.21
CA TYR A 46 -13.62 2.90 -6.13
C TYR A 46 -13.44 3.53 -7.53
N ARG A 47 -12.32 3.21 -8.21
CA ARG A 47 -11.96 3.69 -9.56
C ARG A 47 -11.76 5.22 -9.75
N THR A 48 -11.45 5.95 -8.69
CA THR A 48 -11.09 7.39 -8.76
C THR A 48 -9.59 7.68 -8.98
N GLY A 49 -8.82 6.71 -9.48
CA GLY A 49 -7.39 6.91 -9.80
C GLY A 49 -6.44 6.95 -8.59
N LYS A 50 -6.88 6.55 -7.40
CA LYS A 50 -6.06 6.56 -6.17
C LYS A 50 -4.71 5.83 -6.31
N SER A 51 -4.71 4.59 -6.78
CA SER A 51 -3.47 3.80 -6.99
C SER A 51 -2.55 4.43 -8.02
N TYR A 52 -3.11 5.08 -9.06
CA TYR A 52 -2.34 5.83 -10.04
C TYR A 52 -1.64 7.04 -9.39
N LEU A 53 -2.35 7.80 -8.54
CA LEU A 53 -1.76 8.91 -7.81
C LEU A 53 -0.68 8.45 -6.83
N MET A 54 -0.87 7.34 -6.12
CA MET A 54 0.17 6.76 -5.24
C MET A 54 1.43 6.35 -6.02
N ASN A 55 1.28 5.75 -7.21
CA ASN A 55 2.41 5.40 -8.07
C ASN A 55 3.18 6.65 -8.51
N ARG A 56 2.47 7.73 -8.88
CA ARG A 56 3.07 9.03 -9.21
C ARG A 56 3.84 9.63 -8.03
N LEU A 57 3.28 9.57 -6.81
CA LEU A 57 3.96 10.03 -5.58
C LEU A 57 5.20 9.19 -5.26
N ALA A 58 5.17 7.89 -5.51
CA ALA A 58 6.31 7.00 -5.36
C ALA A 58 7.39 7.19 -6.45
N GLY A 59 7.13 8.02 -7.48
CA GLY A 59 8.02 8.21 -8.61
C GLY A 59 8.16 6.97 -9.50
N GLN A 60 7.22 6.02 -9.42
CA GLN A 60 7.26 4.75 -10.13
C GLN A 60 6.03 4.59 -11.05
N ASN A 61 6.22 3.98 -12.22
CA ASN A 61 5.09 3.67 -13.12
C ASN A 61 4.46 2.30 -12.81
N GLN A 62 5.14 1.46 -12.02
CA GLN A 62 4.68 0.15 -11.59
C GLN A 62 4.88 0.04 -10.08
N GLY A 63 3.79 -0.11 -9.34
CA GLY A 63 3.77 -0.15 -7.87
C GLY A 63 2.44 -0.73 -7.40
N PHE A 64 1.53 0.11 -6.94
CA PHE A 64 0.15 -0.27 -6.66
C PHE A 64 -0.55 -0.75 -7.93
N PRO A 65 -1.20 -1.93 -7.91
CA PRO A 65 -2.00 -2.42 -9.03
C PRO A 65 -3.06 -1.39 -9.43
N LEU A 66 -3.17 -1.13 -10.73
CA LEU A 66 -4.21 -0.28 -11.30
C LEU A 66 -5.41 -1.17 -11.63
N GLY A 67 -6.51 -1.03 -10.89
CA GLY A 67 -7.73 -1.78 -11.17
C GLY A 67 -8.35 -1.40 -12.51
N SER A 68 -8.09 -2.20 -13.55
CA SER A 68 -8.74 -2.11 -14.86
C SER A 68 -10.04 -2.95 -14.94
N THR A 69 -10.20 -3.95 -14.05
CA THR A 69 -11.32 -4.91 -14.02
C THR A 69 -12.34 -4.57 -12.93
N VAL A 70 -13.61 -5.00 -13.07
CA VAL A 70 -14.73 -4.64 -12.16
C VAL A 70 -14.48 -5.06 -10.70
N GLN A 71 -13.51 -5.95 -10.49
CA GLN A 71 -13.08 -6.40 -9.18
C GLN A 71 -12.21 -5.34 -8.50
N SER A 72 -12.46 -5.08 -7.21
CA SER A 72 -11.61 -4.16 -6.45
C SER A 72 -10.23 -4.77 -6.21
N GLU A 73 -9.21 -4.17 -6.82
CA GLU A 73 -7.80 -4.57 -6.63
C GLU A 73 -7.26 -4.14 -5.26
N THR A 74 -7.67 -2.96 -4.77
CA THR A 74 -7.33 -2.50 -3.43
C THR A 74 -8.55 -2.66 -2.53
N LYS A 75 -8.51 -3.65 -1.64
CA LYS A 75 -9.55 -3.92 -0.62
C LYS A 75 -9.08 -3.62 0.80
N SER A 76 -7.90 -3.02 0.92
CA SER A 76 -7.03 -3.10 2.08
C SER A 76 -6.19 -1.83 2.21
N ILE A 77 -5.52 -1.66 3.35
CA ILE A 77 -4.53 -0.59 3.61
C ILE A 77 -3.13 -1.15 3.37
#